data_AF-A0AAN9CRL7-F1
#
_entry.id   AF-A0AAN9CRL7-F1
#
_cell.length_a   1.000
_cell.length_b   1.000
_cell.length_c   1.000
_cell.angle_alpha   90.00
_cell.angle_beta   90.00
_cell.angle_gamma   90.00
#
_symmetry.space_group_name_H-M   'P 1'
#
loop_
_entity.id
_entity.type
_entity.pdbx_description
1 polymer ?
#
loop_
_entity_poly.entity_id
_entity_poly.type
_entity_poly.pdbx_seq_one_letter_code
_entity_poly.pdbx_strand_id
1 'polypeptide(L)'
;MVKLYPNMSAVLLHNSQLDHKRIKHPSALGLEVGQQIQVKYFGRDPTDGRMRLSRKVLQSPVSATVKSLSERYSISVGAPGDPAADP
;
A
#
# COMPACT_ATOMS: atom_id res chain seq x y z
N MET A 1 2.84 -9.42 5.25
CA MET A 1 1.59 -8.62 5.29
C MET A 1 1.99 -7.15 5.23
N VAL A 2 1.17 -6.29 4.64
CA VAL A 2 1.51 -4.86 4.44
C VAL A 2 0.48 -4.00 5.15
N LYS A 3 0.94 -2.89 5.75
CA LYS A 3 0.08 -1.86 6.35
C LYS A 3 0.32 -0.56 5.60
N LEU A 4 -0.75 0.12 5.19
CA LEU A 4 -0.64 1.44 4.58
C LEU A 4 -0.63 2.54 5.64
N TYR A 5 -1.48 2.39 6.65
CA TYR A 5 -1.58 3.32 7.77
C TYR A 5 -1.45 2.55 9.09
N PRO A 6 -0.88 3.17 10.14
CA PRO A 6 -0.70 2.53 11.44
C PRO A 6 -2.02 2.08 12.08
N ASN A 7 -3.12 2.82 11.83
CA ASN A 7 -4.46 2.52 12.34
C ASN A 7 -5.28 1.57 11.43
N MET A 8 -4.65 0.95 10.42
CA MET A 8 -5.34 0.12 9.45
C MET A 8 -5.03 -1.38 9.65
N SER A 9 -6.03 -2.22 9.37
CA SER A 9 -5.85 -3.67 9.35
C SER A 9 -4.81 -4.08 8.30
N ALA A 10 -3.94 -5.02 8.68
CA ALA A 10 -2.90 -5.51 7.79
C ALA A 10 -3.53 -6.27 6.63
N VAL A 11 -3.19 -5.87 5.40
CA VAL A 11 -3.71 -6.52 4.19
C VAL A 11 -2.67 -7.52 3.68
N LEU A 12 -3.15 -8.68 3.26
CA LEU A 12 -2.32 -9.70 2.66
C LEU A 12 -2.09 -9.36 1.18
N LEU A 13 -0.86 -9.00 0.84
CA LEU A 13 -0.44 -8.78 -0.54
C LEU A 13 0.09 -10.09 -1.12
N HIS A 14 -0.54 -10.58 -2.19
CA HIS A 14 -0.15 -11.83 -2.83
C HIS A 14 1.12 -11.65 -3.69
N ASN A 15 1.97 -12.69 -3.79
CA ASN A 15 3.21 -12.63 -4.57
C ASN A 15 2.99 -12.26 -6.05
N SER A 16 1.86 -12.69 -6.63
CA SER A 16 1.48 -12.33 -8.02
C SER A 16 1.11 -10.86 -8.22
N GLN A 17 1.01 -10.08 -7.14
CA GLN A 17 0.79 -8.64 -7.16
C GLN A 17 2.08 -7.86 -6.93
N LEU A 18 3.18 -8.52 -6.54
CA LEU A 18 4.46 -7.88 -6.30
C LEU A 18 5.21 -7.58 -7.60
N ASP A 19 5.21 -8.53 -8.53
CA ASP A 19 5.96 -8.46 -9.79
C ASP A 19 5.24 -9.19 -10.93
N HIS A 20 5.66 -8.91 -12.17
CA HIS A 20 5.21 -9.64 -13.35
C HIS A 20 5.87 -11.02 -13.44
N LYS A 21 7.08 -11.16 -12.89
CA LYS A 21 7.78 -12.44 -12.79
C LYS A 21 7.10 -13.34 -11.76
N ARG A 22 6.99 -14.64 -12.06
CA ARG A 22 6.54 -15.62 -11.06
C ARG A 22 7.60 -15.78 -9.99
N ILE A 23 7.32 -15.29 -8.80
CA ILE A 23 8.23 -15.34 -7.65
C ILE A 23 7.67 -16.29 -6.61
N LYS A 24 8.50 -17.26 -6.17
CA LYS A 24 8.13 -18.20 -5.10
C LYS A 24 8.25 -17.56 -3.72
N HIS A 25 9.29 -16.75 -3.50
CA HIS A 25 9.55 -16.08 -2.23
C HIS A 25 9.72 -14.57 -2.42
N PRO A 26 9.08 -13.75 -1.56
CA PRO A 26 9.23 -12.30 -1.61
C PRO A 26 10.66 -11.84 -1.29
N SER A 27 11.50 -12.66 -0.63
CA SER A 27 12.92 -12.37 -0.42
C SER A 27 13.70 -12.23 -1.75
N ALA A 28 13.25 -12.87 -2.83
CA ALA A 28 13.88 -12.72 -4.14
C ALA A 28 13.67 -11.32 -4.76
N LEU A 29 12.75 -10.52 -4.21
CA LEU A 29 12.57 -9.11 -4.56
C LEU A 29 13.40 -8.16 -3.69
N GLY A 30 14.20 -8.68 -2.76
CA GLY A 30 14.90 -7.87 -1.77
C GLY A 30 13.96 -7.12 -0.84
N LEU A 31 12.78 -7.69 -0.57
CA LEU A 31 11.80 -7.12 0.36
C LEU A 31 12.11 -7.51 1.79
N GLU A 32 12.28 -6.52 2.64
CA GLU A 32 12.53 -6.69 4.07
C GLU A 32 11.34 -6.28 4.92
N VAL A 33 11.22 -6.87 6.11
CA VAL A 33 10.17 -6.52 7.07
C VAL A 33 10.47 -5.11 7.59
N GLY A 34 9.50 -4.20 7.44
CA GLY A 34 9.66 -2.78 7.80
C GLY A 34 10.06 -1.89 6.64
N GLN A 35 10.35 -2.45 5.46
CA GLN A 35 10.66 -1.67 4.28
C GLN A 35 9.41 -0.95 3.74
N GLN A 36 9.55 0.34 3.43
CA GLN A 36 8.50 1.09 2.76
C GLN A 36 8.50 0.76 1.28
N ILE A 37 7.34 0.31 0.79
CA ILE A 37 7.14 -0.04 -0.61
C ILE A 37 6.02 0.80 -1.20
N GLN A 38 6.21 1.26 -2.43
CA GLN A 38 5.13 1.89 -3.18
C GLN A 38 4.23 0.81 -3.78
N VAL A 39 2.93 0.96 -3.56
CA VAL A 39 1.89 0.09 -4.10
C VAL A 39 0.75 0.94 -4.66
N LYS A 40 0.16 0.49 -5.76
CA LYS A 40 -1.03 1.14 -6.31
C LYS A 40 -2.28 0.54 -5.66
N TYR A 41 -3.17 1.41 -5.19
CA TYR A 41 -4.47 1.06 -4.68
C TYR A 41 -5.50 1.00 -5.82
N PHE A 42 -6.25 -0.09 -5.89
CA PHE A 42 -7.27 -0.33 -6.91
C PHE A 42 -8.70 -0.18 -6.39
N GLY A 43 -8.89 -0.01 -5.07
CA GLY A 43 -10.21 0.00 -4.45
C GLY A 43 -10.38 -1.13 -3.43
N ARG A 44 -11.60 -1.28 -2.93
CA ARG A 44 -12.00 -2.41 -2.08
C ARG A 44 -12.83 -3.40 -2.88
N ASP A 45 -12.69 -4.68 -2.57
CA ASP A 45 -13.59 -5.69 -3.09
C ASP A 45 -14.98 -5.50 -2.46
N PRO A 46 -16.06 -5.42 -3.24
CA PRO A 46 -17.41 -5.25 -2.71
C PRO A 46 -17.88 -6.45 -1.89
N THR A 47 -17.26 -7.61 -2.05
CA THR A 47 -17.70 -8.87 -1.42
C THR A 47 -17.07 -9.09 -0.05
N ASP A 48 -15.76 -8.81 0.06
CA ASP A 48 -14.97 -9.11 1.26
C ASP A 48 -14.49 -7.83 1.96
N GLY A 49 -14.63 -6.66 1.34
CA GLY A 49 -14.17 -5.37 1.88
C GLY A 49 -12.64 -5.21 1.91
N ARG A 50 -11.88 -6.24 1.51
CA ARG A 50 -10.42 -6.20 1.41
C ARG A 50 -9.96 -5.18 0.38
N MET A 51 -8.86 -4.49 0.72
CA MET A 51 -8.19 -3.60 -0.21
C MET A 51 -7.49 -4.37 -1.32
N ARG A 52 -7.66 -3.90 -2.54
CA ARG A 52 -6.95 -4.38 -3.72
C ARG A 52 -5.71 -3.52 -3.91
N LEU A 53 -4.54 -4.14 -3.74
CA LEU A 53 -3.24 -3.48 -3.82
C LEU A 53 -2.38 -4.21 -4.86
N SER A 54 -1.58 -3.47 -5.62
CA SER A 54 -0.63 -4.06 -6.56
C SER A 54 0.64 -3.23 -6.71
N ARG A 55 1.80 -3.87 -6.59
CA ARG A 55 3.12 -3.26 -6.83
C ARG A 55 3.57 -3.44 -8.28
N LYS A 56 3.21 -4.55 -8.93
CA LYS A 56 3.67 -4.85 -10.30
C LYS A 56 3.35 -3.75 -11.32
N VAL A 57 2.19 -3.09 -11.15
CA VAL A 57 1.75 -2.01 -12.04
C VAL A 57 2.69 -0.80 -11.96
N LEU A 58 3.39 -0.62 -10.83
CA LEU A 58 4.40 0.41 -10.67
C LEU A 58 5.78 0.04 -11.24
N GLN A 59 6.04 -1.24 -11.45
CA GLN A 59 7.29 -1.71 -12.06
C GLN A 59 7.23 -1.72 -13.60
N SER A 60 6.03 -1.60 -14.17
CA SER A 60 5.84 -1.45 -15.60
C SER A 60 6.40 -0.09 -16.07
N PRO A 61 7.06 0.00 -17.24
CA PRO A 61 7.73 1.22 -17.73
C PRO A 61 6.80 2.45 -17.85
N VAL A 62 5.48 2.23 -17.98
CA VAL A 62 4.46 3.29 -17.95
C VAL A 62 4.34 4.01 -16.59
N SER A 63 4.93 3.47 -15.52
CA SER A 63 4.84 4.03 -14.18
C SER A 63 5.93 5.06 -13.83
N ALA A 64 6.95 5.26 -14.66
CA ALA A 64 7.96 6.29 -14.40
C ALA A 64 7.33 7.70 -14.35
N THR A 65 6.29 7.94 -15.15
CA THR A 65 5.58 9.23 -15.25
C THR A 65 4.70 9.53 -14.02
N VAL A 66 4.24 8.51 -13.26
CA VAL A 66 3.32 8.74 -12.12
C VAL A 66 4.02 9.09 -10.80
N LYS A 67 5.37 8.95 -10.72
CA LYS A 67 6.14 9.34 -9.53
C LYS A 67 5.98 10.84 -9.21
N SER A 68 5.88 11.68 -10.23
CA SER A 68 5.71 13.14 -10.07
C SER A 68 4.34 13.55 -9.48
N LEU A 69 3.30 12.71 -9.63
CA LEU A 69 1.96 13.02 -9.12
C LEU A 69 1.74 12.56 -7.67
N SER A 70 2.43 11.49 -7.24
CA SER A 70 2.24 10.92 -5.90
C SER A 70 2.84 11.76 -4.79
N GLU A 71 3.80 12.64 -5.09
CA GLU A 71 4.40 13.57 -4.12
C GLU A 71 3.36 14.57 -3.57
N ARG A 72 2.36 14.92 -4.40
CA ARG A 72 1.28 15.86 -4.04
C ARG A 72 0.14 15.25 -3.22
N TYR A 73 0.08 13.92 -3.14
CA TYR A 73 -0.91 13.18 -2.37
C TYR A 73 -0.30 12.49 -1.15
N SER A 74 0.91 12.90 -0.73
CA SER A 74 1.49 12.48 0.55
C SER A 74 0.69 13.12 1.69
N ILE A 75 -0.38 12.45 2.10
CA ILE A 75 -1.29 12.88 3.15
C ILE A 75 -0.50 12.96 4.46
N SER A 76 -0.18 14.17 4.90
CA SER A 76 0.25 14.44 6.27
C SER A 76 -0.88 14.07 7.22
N VAL A 77 -0.70 12.97 7.96
CA VAL A 77 -1.61 12.54 9.01
C VAL A 77 -1.49 13.52 10.19
N GLY A 78 -2.48 14.40 10.34
CA GLY A 78 -2.79 15.09 11.59
C GLY A 78 -3.98 14.40 12.25
N ALA A 79 -3.78 13.85 13.45
CA ALA A 79 -4.76 13.05 14.19
C ALA A 79 -5.97 13.87 14.67
N PRO A 80 -7.18 13.28 14.78
CA PRO A 80 -8.29 13.86 15.54
C PRO A 80 -8.19 13.45 17.01
N GLY A 81 -8.20 14.41 17.93
CA GLY A 81 -8.19 14.18 19.36
C GLY A 81 -9.24 15.02 20.07
N ASP A 82 -10.44 14.47 20.21
CA ASP A 82 -11.46 14.88 21.19
C ASP A 82 -11.65 13.67 22.16
N PRO A 83 -11.84 13.91 23.47
CA PRO A 83 -13.22 14.06 23.92
C PRO A 83 -13.43 15.09 25.05
N ALA A 84 -14.66 15.59 25.06
CA ALA A 84 -15.32 16.40 26.08
C ALA A 84 -14.94 16.13 27.55
N ALA A 85 -14.76 17.22 28.30
CA ALA A 85 -15.01 17.32 29.73
C ALA A 85 -15.31 18.79 30.08
N ASP A 86 -16.60 19.10 30.15
CA ASP A 86 -17.19 20.35 30.65
C ASP A 86 -17.86 20.02 32.00
N PRO A 87 -17.68 20.83 33.07
CA PRO A 87 -18.59 20.85 34.21
C PRO A 87 -19.63 21.96 34.11
#